data_AF-A0A960S432-F1
#
_entry.id   AF-A0A960S432-F1
#
_cell.length_a   1.000
_cell.length_b   1.000
_cell.length_c   1.000
_cell.angle_alpha   90.00
_cell.angle_beta   90.00
_cell.angle_gamma   90.00
#
_symmetry.space_group_name_H-M   'P 1'
#
loop_
_entity.id
_entity.type
_entity.pdbx_description
1 polymer ?
#
loop_
_entity_poly.entity_id
_entity_poly.type
_entity_poly.pdbx_seq_one_letter_code
_entity_poly.pdbx_strand_id
1 'polypeptide(L)'
;KAYDTEEIIKKAEEQSMQIVIPPRRNRKSKRLYDKDLYKLRHLVENAILHLKRWRGIATRYAKTTASFLAGVQIRCIAMWVDIL
;
A
#
# COMPACT_ATOMS: atom_id res chain seq x y z
N LYS A 1 11.76 -5.23 -9.70
CA LYS A 1 10.99 -5.44 -8.45
C LYS A 1 11.81 -4.90 -7.28
N ALA A 2 11.61 -3.64 -6.88
CA ALA A 2 12.46 -2.98 -5.89
C ALA A 2 12.36 -3.63 -4.49
N TYR A 3 11.15 -4.03 -4.08
CA TYR A 3 10.84 -4.49 -2.72
C TYR A 3 11.28 -5.92 -2.34
N ASP A 4 11.98 -6.63 -3.23
CA ASP A 4 12.51 -7.98 -2.97
C ASP A 4 14.01 -7.91 -2.62
N THR A 5 14.39 -7.05 -1.67
CA THR A 5 15.72 -7.03 -1.07
C THR A 5 15.74 -7.82 0.23
N GLU A 6 16.88 -8.42 0.57
CA GLU A 6 17.02 -9.22 1.81
C GLU A 6 16.73 -8.38 3.06
N GLU A 7 17.12 -7.11 3.07
CA GLU A 7 16.81 -6.20 4.17
C GLU A 7 15.31 -6.01 4.42
N ILE A 8 14.53 -5.85 3.35
CA ILE A 8 13.07 -5.66 3.46
C ILE A 8 12.41 -6.95 3.97
N ILE A 9 12.91 -8.09 3.51
CA ILE A 9 12.41 -9.41 3.88
C ILE A 9 12.70 -9.68 5.35
N LYS A 10 13.95 -9.45 5.77
CA LYS A 10 14.35 -9.65 7.16
C LYS A 10 13.56 -8.77 8.11
N LYS A 11 13.36 -7.50 7.77
CA LYS A 11 12.50 -6.58 8.54
C LYS A 11 11.05 -7.07 8.62
N ALA A 12 10.51 -7.60 7.53
CA ALA A 12 9.16 -8.16 7.53
C ALA A 12 9.06 -9.42 8.40
N GLU A 13 10.08 -10.28 8.38
CA GLU A 13 10.18 -11.47 9.24
C GLU A 13 10.30 -11.09 10.72
N GLU A 14 11.12 -10.08 11.06
CA GLU A 14 11.24 -9.52 12.41
C GLU A 14 9.89 -8.99 12.92
N GLN A 15 9.05 -8.44 12.04
CA GLN A 15 7.71 -7.96 12.34
C GLN A 15 6.63 -9.05 12.26
N SER A 16 7.00 -10.31 12.08
CA SER A 16 6.07 -11.45 11.91
C SER A 16 5.06 -11.24 10.77
N MET A 17 5.44 -10.50 9.73
CA MET A 17 4.59 -10.25 8.57
C MET A 17 4.66 -11.41 7.56
N GLN A 18 3.52 -11.75 6.97
CA GLN A 18 3.48 -12.69 5.85
C GLN A 18 4.06 -12.04 4.58
N ILE A 19 5.13 -12.62 4.04
CA ILE A 19 5.79 -12.07 2.86
C ILE A 19 5.14 -12.59 1.58
N VAL A 20 4.31 -11.75 0.97
CA VAL A 20 3.59 -12.05 -0.27
C VAL A 20 4.24 -11.36 -1.49
N ILE A 21 5.44 -10.80 -1.31
CA ILE A 21 6.16 -10.07 -2.36
C ILE A 21 6.75 -11.06 -3.38
N PRO A 22 6.43 -10.91 -4.69
CA PRO A 22 6.97 -11.78 -5.70
C PRO A 22 8.51 -11.67 -5.79
N PRO A 23 9.24 -12.78 -5.91
CA PRO A 23 10.69 -12.74 -6.04
C PRO A 23 11.12 -12.11 -7.38
N ARG A 24 12.29 -11.48 -7.38
CA ARG A 24 13.00 -11.00 -8.57
C ARG A 24 13.31 -12.18 -9.50
N ARG A 25 13.24 -11.94 -10.80
CA ARG A 25 13.50 -12.96 -11.83
C ARG A 25 14.90 -13.58 -11.69
N ASN A 26 15.88 -12.77 -11.29
CA ASN A 26 17.29 -13.13 -11.21
C ASN A 26 17.71 -13.67 -9.82
N ARG A 27 16.75 -13.94 -8.92
CA ARG A 27 17.07 -14.48 -7.59
C ARG A 27 17.43 -15.96 -7.72
N LYS A 28 18.56 -16.37 -7.10
CA LYS A 28 19.05 -17.76 -7.11
C LYS A 28 18.04 -18.74 -6.51
N SER A 29 17.47 -18.39 -5.36
CA SER A 29 16.38 -19.14 -4.73
C SER A 29 15.07 -18.35 -4.86
N LYS A 30 14.09 -18.92 -5.55
CA LYS A 30 12.76 -18.33 -5.67
C LYS A 30 11.90 -18.77 -4.50
N ARG A 31 11.43 -17.80 -3.73
CA ARG A 31 10.51 -18.03 -2.62
C ARG A 31 9.11 -18.34 -3.15
N LEU A 32 8.42 -19.26 -2.47
CA LEU A 32 6.99 -19.45 -2.68
C LEU A 32 6.26 -18.23 -2.10
N TYR A 33 5.25 -17.75 -2.81
CA TYR A 33 4.36 -16.70 -2.34
C TYR A 33 2.97 -16.97 -2.88
N ASP A 34 1.95 -16.52 -2.15
CA ASP A 34 0.57 -16.60 -2.59
C ASP A 34 0.34 -15.56 -3.70
N LYS A 35 0.18 -16.06 -4.93
CA LYS A 35 -0.04 -15.20 -6.10
C LYS A 35 -1.41 -14.55 -6.08
N ASP A 36 -2.42 -15.22 -5.54
CA ASP A 36 -3.79 -14.74 -5.55
C ASP A 36 -3.95 -13.65 -4.49
N LEU A 37 -3.35 -13.83 -3.32
CA LEU A 37 -3.23 -12.77 -2.32
C LEU A 37 -2.42 -11.58 -2.85
N TYR A 38 -1.34 -11.81 -3.60
CA TYR A 38 -0.58 -10.71 -4.21
C TYR A 38 -1.42 -9.91 -5.23
N LYS A 39 -2.30 -10.59 -5.99
CA LYS A 39 -3.19 -9.91 -6.94
C LYS A 39 -4.08 -8.91 -6.21
N LEU A 40 -4.60 -9.22 -5.02
CA LEU A 40 -5.49 -8.33 -4.26
C LEU A 40 -4.88 -6.96 -3.90
N ARG A 41 -3.56 -6.80 -3.99
CA ARG A 41 -2.86 -5.51 -3.82
C ARG A 41 -3.42 -4.40 -4.72
N HIS A 42 -3.95 -4.74 -5.90
CA HIS A 42 -4.55 -3.75 -6.80
C HIS A 42 -5.72 -2.99 -6.15
N LEU A 43 -6.46 -3.60 -5.22
CA LEU A 43 -7.56 -2.95 -4.50
C LEU A 43 -7.04 -1.79 -3.65
N VAL A 44 -5.92 -1.99 -2.97
CA VAL A 44 -5.25 -0.96 -2.17
C VAL A 44 -4.70 0.15 -3.08
N GLU A 45 -4.08 -0.20 -4.20
CA GLU A 45 -3.60 0.77 -5.19
C GLU A 45 -4.75 1.62 -5.77
N ASN A 46 -5.88 0.98 -6.09
CA ASN A 46 -7.09 1.66 -6.55
C ASN A 46 -7.61 2.63 -5.49
N ALA A 47 -7.69 2.21 -4.22
CA ALA A 47 -8.11 3.11 -3.14
C ALA A 47 -7.20 4.35 -3.04
N ILE A 48 -5.88 4.17 -3.14
CA ILE A 48 -4.92 5.29 -3.15
C ILE A 48 -5.12 6.18 -4.38
N LEU A 49 -5.39 5.62 -5.56
CA LEU A 49 -5.72 6.39 -6.75
C LEU A 49 -6.99 7.23 -6.53
N HIS A 50 -8.02 6.66 -5.91
CA HIS A 50 -9.25 7.39 -5.56
C HIS A 50 -8.97 8.53 -4.56
N LEU A 51 -8.13 8.32 -3.54
CA LEU A 51 -7.69 9.37 -2.62
C LEU A 51 -6.97 10.50 -3.38
N LYS A 52 -6.09 10.15 -4.33
CA LYS A 52 -5.34 11.10 -5.15
C LYS A 52 -6.15 11.84 -6.21
N ARG A 53 -7.40 11.42 -6.50
CA ARG A 53 -8.31 12.24 -7.32
C ARG A 53 -8.59 13.59 -6.66
N TRP A 54 -8.54 13.64 -5.34
CA TRP A 54 -8.74 14.87 -4.61
C TRP A 54 -7.44 15.67 -4.54
N ARG A 55 -7.39 16.78 -5.30
CA ARG A 55 -6.18 17.58 -5.45
C ARG A 55 -5.58 18.01 -4.11
N GLY A 56 -6.40 18.42 -3.15
CA GLY A 56 -5.94 18.82 -1.81
C GLY A 56 -5.13 17.75 -1.08
N ILE A 57 -5.50 16.46 -1.25
CA ILE A 57 -4.73 15.33 -0.71
C ILE A 57 -3.52 15.04 -1.61
N ALA A 58 -3.70 14.96 -2.92
CA ALA A 58 -2.64 14.59 -3.86
C ALA A 58 -1.43 15.53 -3.82
N THR A 59 -1.68 16.84 -3.73
CA THR A 59 -0.64 17.87 -3.70
C THR A 59 -0.37 18.40 -2.29
N ARG A 60 -0.98 17.80 -1.26
CA ARG A 60 -0.77 18.13 0.15
C ARG A 60 -0.91 19.63 0.46
N TYR A 61 -2.08 20.21 0.16
CA TYR A 61 -2.34 21.64 0.41
C TYR A 61 -2.45 22.01 1.89
N ALA A 62 -2.76 21.04 2.75
CA ALA A 62 -2.80 21.27 4.20
C ALA A 62 -1.40 21.59 4.74
N LYS A 63 -1.28 22.73 5.45
CA LYS A 63 -0.02 23.19 6.05
C LYS A 63 0.45 22.31 7.20
N THR A 64 -0.49 21.78 7.99
CA THR A 64 -0.18 20.94 9.16
C THR A 64 -0.43 19.47 8.83
N THR A 65 0.35 18.58 9.46
CA THR A 65 0.15 17.14 9.34
C THR A 65 -1.21 16.71 9.88
N ALA A 66 -1.70 17.35 10.94
CA ALA A 66 -3.01 17.07 11.52
C ALA A 66 -4.16 17.37 10.54
N SER A 67 -4.16 18.54 9.90
CA SER A 67 -5.18 18.89 8.92
C SER A 67 -5.12 17.99 7.67
N PHE A 68 -3.92 17.58 7.25
CA PHE A 68 -3.76 16.62 6.17
C PHE A 68 -4.37 15.26 6.54
N LEU A 69 -4.04 14.75 7.73
CA LEU A 69 -4.56 13.48 8.24
C LEU A 69 -6.09 13.49 8.32
N ALA A 70 -6.67 14.55 8.89
CA ALA A 70 -8.12 14.72 8.96
C ALA A 70 -8.76 14.70 7.56
N GLY A 71 -8.15 15.38 6.58
CA GLY A 71 -8.63 15.36 5.18
C GLY A 71 -8.63 13.96 4.56
N VAL A 72 -7.56 13.18 4.81
CA VAL A 72 -7.47 11.78 4.35
C VAL A 72 -8.53 10.92 5.04
N GLN A 73 -8.71 11.05 6.36
CA GLN A 73 -9.70 10.29 7.12
C GLN A 73 -11.13 10.56 6.65
N ILE A 74 -11.49 11.83 6.48
CA ILE A 74 -12.80 12.23 5.95
C ILE A 74 -13.04 11.60 4.57
N ARG A 75 -12.02 11.60 3.71
CA ARG A 75 -12.14 11.00 2.37
C ARG A 75 -12.31 9.48 2.43
N CYS A 76 -11.57 8.79 3.30
CA CYS A 76 -11.74 7.35 3.52
C CYS A 76 -13.15 7.02 4.01
N ILE A 77 -13.69 7.81 4.95
CA ILE A 77 -15.06 7.63 5.45
C ILE A 77 -16.08 7.85 4.33
N ALA A 78 -15.94 8.91 3.54
CA ALA A 78 -16.83 9.16 2.40
C ALA A 78 -16.80 8.01 1.39
N MET A 79 -15.61 7.51 1.03
CA MET A 79 -15.48 6.35 0.15
C MET A 79 -16.12 5.09 0.73
N TRP A 80 -16.09 4.91 2.05
CA TRP A 80 -16.73 3.77 2.72
C TRP A 80 -18.24 3.87 2.67
N VAL A 81 -18.79 5.07 2.92
CA VAL A 81 -20.23 5.33 2.84
C VAL A 81 -20.76 5.12 1.42
N ASP A 82 -19.99 5.49 0.38
CA ASP A 82 -20.38 5.28 -1.02
C ASP A 82 -20.48 3.79 -1.42
N ILE A 83 -19.88 2.88 -0.65
CA ILE A 83 -19.90 1.42 -0.91
C ILE A 83 -21.06 0.73 -0.20
N LEU A 84 -21.54 1.30 0.92
CA LEU A 84 -22.69 0.80 1.68
C LEU A 84 -24.00 1.09 0.96
#